data_AF-A0A7Y2FCF4-F1
#
_entry.id   AF-A0A7Y2FCF4-F1
#
_cell.length_a   1.000
_cell.length_b   1.000
_cell.length_c   1.000
_cell.angle_alpha   90.00
_cell.angle_beta   90.00
_cell.angle_gamma   90.00
#
_symmetry.space_group_name_H-M   'P 1'
#
loop_
_entity.id
_entity.type
_entity.pdbx_description
1 polymer ?
#
loop_
_entity_poly.entity_id
_entity_poly.type
_entity_poly.pdbx_seq_one_letter_code
_entity_poly.pdbx_strand_id
1 'polypeptide(L)'
;MPSITPDIEGTYQVSLAVSDPLGPGALTDSVEITATLAEEFAETRIVEADTVIDSLPPEDVTTRGNANALKQFLRQAAAALMRGDVDKAIDSLEKAIERTDGCPLRGSPDTDGMERDWITDCAAQQELYELLVDALAALGS
;
A
#
# COMPACT_ATOMS: atom_id res chain seq x y z
N MET A 1 24.04 -5.31 6.77
CA MET A 1 22.72 -5.03 7.34
C MET A 1 22.14 -6.37 7.77
N PRO A 2 21.62 -6.53 9.00
CA PRO A 2 20.94 -7.76 9.38
C PRO A 2 19.68 -7.95 8.52
N SER A 3 19.37 -9.20 8.16
CA SER A 3 18.18 -9.55 7.38
C SER A 3 17.50 -10.79 7.97
N ILE A 4 16.18 -10.86 7.84
CA ILE A 4 15.36 -12.03 8.13
C ILE A 4 14.72 -12.50 6.82
N THR A 5 14.72 -13.80 6.59
CA THR A 5 14.01 -14.41 5.45
C THR A 5 13.16 -15.53 6.02
N PRO A 6 11.93 -15.22 6.45
CA PRO A 6 11.02 -16.22 6.98
C PRO A 6 10.68 -17.21 5.85
N ASP A 7 10.73 -18.50 6.17
CA ASP A 7 10.42 -19.61 5.25
C ASP A 7 8.98 -20.08 5.37
N ILE A 8 8.26 -19.62 6.40
CA ILE A 8 6.89 -19.97 6.71
C ILE A 8 6.14 -18.68 7.06
N GLU A 9 4.86 -18.60 6.68
CA GLU A 9 4.00 -17.50 7.10
C GLU A 9 3.77 -17.53 8.61
N GLY A 10 3.65 -16.36 9.22
CA GLY A 10 3.38 -16.22 10.66
C GLY A 10 4.08 -15.04 11.30
N THR A 11 3.87 -14.89 12.60
CA THR A 11 4.44 -13.79 13.38
C THR A 11 5.74 -14.23 14.05
N TYR A 12 6.82 -13.49 13.78
CA TYR A 12 8.14 -13.68 14.34
C TYR A 12 8.45 -12.55 15.31
N GLN A 13 8.75 -12.86 16.56
CA GLN A 13 9.24 -11.87 17.52
C GLN A 13 10.77 -11.80 17.43
N VAL A 14 11.28 -10.65 16.97
CA VAL A 14 12.71 -10.34 16.95
C VAL A 14 13.04 -9.54 18.20
N SER A 15 13.93 -10.07 19.03
CA SER A 15 14.31 -9.48 20.30
C SER A 15 15.77 -9.03 20.28
N LEU A 16 16.02 -7.77 20.63
CA LEU A 16 17.34 -7.19 20.80
C LEU A 16 17.72 -7.20 22.28
N ALA A 17 18.62 -8.09 22.66
CA ALA A 17 19.24 -8.10 23.98
C ALA A 17 20.66 -7.52 23.89
N VAL A 18 20.93 -6.44 24.63
CA VAL A 18 22.26 -5.82 24.72
C VAL A 18 22.95 -6.29 25.99
N SER A 19 24.01 -7.08 25.84
CA SER A 19 24.87 -7.52 26.95
C SER A 19 26.26 -6.88 26.85
N ASP A 20 26.76 -6.29 27.92
CA ASP A 20 28.16 -5.90 28.07
C ASP A 20 28.81 -6.58 29.29
N PRO A 21 30.16 -6.58 29.40
CA PRO A 21 30.85 -7.23 30.52
C PRO A 21 30.80 -6.46 31.85
N LEU A 22 30.23 -5.25 31.89
CA LEU A 22 30.32 -4.31 33.00
C LEU A 22 29.05 -4.24 33.86
N GLY A 23 27.96 -4.90 33.47
CA GLY A 23 26.72 -4.92 34.24
C GLY A 23 25.68 -5.91 33.70
N PRO A 24 24.48 -5.96 34.31
CA PRO A 24 23.45 -6.95 34.00
C PRO A 24 22.78 -6.85 32.60
N GLY A 25 23.37 -6.10 31.66
CA GLY A 25 22.78 -5.84 30.33
C GLY A 25 21.57 -4.91 30.38
N ALA A 26 21.14 -4.41 29.22
CA ALA A 26 19.92 -3.60 29.09
C ALA A 26 18.68 -4.51 28.96
N LEU A 27 17.48 -3.94 29.16
CA LEU A 27 16.23 -4.64 28.89
C LEU A 27 16.15 -5.04 27.41
N THR A 28 15.62 -6.25 27.16
CA THR A 28 15.36 -6.74 25.82
C THR A 28 14.24 -5.91 25.19
N ASP A 29 14.52 -5.30 24.03
CA ASP A 29 13.50 -4.69 23.18
C ASP A 29 13.02 -5.71 22.15
N SER A 30 11.78 -5.66 21.71
CA SER A 30 11.25 -6.63 20.75
C SER A 30 10.30 -6.03 19.72
N VAL A 31 10.39 -6.54 18.49
CA VAL A 31 9.51 -6.20 17.36
C VAL A 31 8.84 -7.47 16.86
N GLU A 32 7.55 -7.38 16.52
CA GLU A 32 6.83 -8.45 15.82
C GLU A 32 6.88 -8.21 14.30
N ILE A 33 7.20 -9.26 13.55
CA ILE A 33 7.27 -9.28 12.09
C ILE A 33 6.27 -10.32 11.59
N THR A 34 5.30 -9.94 10.79
CA THR A 34 4.40 -10.88 10.11
C THR A 34 4.97 -11.22 8.74
N ALA A 35 5.26 -12.51 8.53
CA ALA A 35 5.57 -13.07 7.22
C ALA A 35 4.27 -13.56 6.57
N THR A 36 4.02 -13.14 5.33
CA THR A 36 2.88 -13.57 4.51
C THR A 36 3.30 -13.60 3.04
N LEU A 37 2.49 -14.24 2.19
CA LEU A 37 2.68 -14.18 0.74
C LEU A 37 2.56 -12.75 0.21
N ALA A 38 3.38 -12.41 -0.78
CA ALA A 38 3.40 -11.09 -1.39
C ALA A 38 2.04 -10.72 -1.99
N GLU A 39 1.38 -11.68 -2.64
CA GLU A 39 0.07 -11.51 -3.25
C GLU A 39 -1.02 -11.28 -2.19
N GLU A 40 -0.97 -11.99 -1.05
CA GLU A 40 -1.93 -11.80 0.04
C GLU A 40 -1.76 -10.45 0.72
N PHE A 41 -0.52 -10.01 0.91
CA PHE A 41 -0.21 -8.67 1.39
C PHE A 41 -0.74 -7.60 0.42
N ALA A 42 -0.46 -7.75 -0.88
CA ALA A 42 -0.93 -6.82 -1.90
C ALA A 42 -2.46 -6.78 -1.98
N GLU A 43 -3.15 -7.93 -1.90
CA GLU A 43 -4.61 -7.99 -1.86
C GLU A 43 -5.18 -7.26 -0.63
N THR A 44 -4.56 -7.44 0.54
CA THR A 44 -4.95 -6.73 1.77
C THR A 44 -4.87 -5.22 1.59
N ARG A 45 -3.77 -4.72 1.03
CA ARG A 45 -3.59 -3.28 0.74
C ARG A 45 -4.59 -2.75 -0.28
N ILE A 46 -4.92 -3.54 -1.31
CA ILE A 46 -5.95 -3.18 -2.29
C ILE A 46 -7.34 -3.04 -1.64
N VAL A 47 -7.68 -3.89 -0.68
CA VAL A 47 -8.96 -3.82 0.05
C VAL A 47 -9.00 -2.61 0.99
N GLU A 48 -7.90 -2.32 1.67
CA GLU A 48 -7.76 -1.09 2.49
C GLU A 48 -7.94 0.15 1.61
N ALA A 49 -7.31 0.17 0.43
CA ALA A 49 -7.45 1.24 -0.55
C ALA A 49 -8.90 1.43 -1.04
N ASP A 50 -9.64 0.35 -1.31
CA ASP A 50 -11.07 0.43 -1.70
C ASP A 50 -11.92 1.04 -0.58
N THR A 51 -11.59 0.72 0.68
CA THR A 51 -12.24 1.26 1.88
C THR A 51 -12.02 2.78 2.01
N VAL A 52 -10.80 3.26 1.75
CA VAL A 52 -10.50 4.71 1.70
C VAL A 52 -11.42 5.38 0.69
N ILE A 53 -11.49 4.87 -0.55
CA ILE A 53 -12.33 5.47 -1.60
C ILE A 53 -13.83 5.37 -1.28
N ASP A 54 -14.28 4.32 -0.61
CA ASP A 54 -15.68 4.18 -0.13
C ASP A 54 -16.05 5.23 0.93
N SER A 55 -15.09 5.67 1.73
CA SER A 55 -15.29 6.66 2.80
C SER A 55 -15.26 8.11 2.33
N LEU A 56 -14.81 8.38 1.09
CA LEU A 56 -14.67 9.74 0.58
C LEU A 56 -16.02 10.42 0.39
N PRO A 57 -16.16 11.67 0.85
CA PRO A 57 -17.33 12.46 0.53
C PRO A 57 -17.28 12.89 -0.96
N PRO A 58 -18.45 13.16 -1.59
CA PRO A 58 -18.51 13.47 -3.01
C PRO A 58 -17.68 14.70 -3.45
N GLU A 59 -17.44 15.64 -2.55
CA GLU A 59 -16.62 16.84 -2.76
C GLU A 59 -15.11 16.55 -2.86
N ASP A 60 -14.65 15.41 -2.33
CA ASP A 60 -13.23 15.03 -2.34
C ASP A 60 -12.87 14.21 -3.58
N VAL A 61 -13.83 13.99 -4.48
CA VAL A 61 -13.63 13.34 -5.77
C VAL A 61 -14.07 14.24 -6.90
N THR A 62 -13.23 14.35 -7.91
CA THR A 62 -13.49 15.21 -9.08
C THR A 62 -14.81 14.86 -9.79
N THR A 63 -15.14 13.57 -9.86
CA THR A 63 -16.49 13.09 -10.23
C THR A 63 -16.77 11.73 -9.60
N ARG A 64 -18.06 11.40 -9.43
CA ARG A 64 -18.48 10.03 -9.07
C ARG A 64 -17.99 8.97 -10.08
N GLY A 65 -17.89 9.34 -11.36
CA GLY A 65 -17.37 8.45 -12.40
C GLY A 65 -15.91 8.09 -12.17
N ASN A 66 -15.10 9.06 -11.74
CA ASN A 66 -13.68 8.85 -11.45
C ASN A 66 -13.48 7.98 -10.20
N ALA A 67 -14.26 8.19 -9.14
CA ALA A 67 -14.25 7.30 -7.98
C ALA A 67 -14.59 5.85 -8.36
N ASN A 68 -15.62 5.66 -9.21
CA ASN A 68 -15.97 4.33 -9.71
C ASN A 68 -14.88 3.70 -10.59
N ALA A 69 -14.21 4.50 -11.42
CA ALA A 69 -13.11 4.04 -12.27
C ALA A 69 -11.90 3.62 -11.42
N LEU A 70 -11.58 4.37 -10.37
CA LEU A 70 -10.51 4.03 -9.43
C LEU A 70 -10.78 2.70 -8.74
N LYS A 71 -11.99 2.50 -8.19
CA LYS A 71 -12.42 1.20 -7.63
C LYS A 71 -12.36 0.08 -8.66
N GLN A 72 -12.64 0.38 -9.93
CA GLN A 72 -12.56 -0.58 -11.01
C GLN A 72 -11.11 -0.99 -11.32
N PHE A 73 -10.11 -0.13 -11.10
CA PHE A 73 -8.70 -0.53 -11.13
C PHE A 73 -8.37 -1.45 -9.96
N LEU A 74 -8.78 -1.12 -8.73
CA LEU A 74 -8.55 -1.96 -7.55
C LEU A 74 -9.16 -3.37 -7.70
N ARG A 75 -10.41 -3.44 -8.17
CA ARG A 75 -11.09 -4.72 -8.44
C ARG A 75 -10.39 -5.52 -9.53
N GLN A 76 -9.84 -4.87 -10.55
CA GLN A 76 -9.06 -5.54 -11.58
C GLN A 76 -7.75 -6.09 -11.02
N ALA A 77 -7.07 -5.32 -10.16
CA ALA A 77 -5.85 -5.76 -9.49
C ALA A 77 -6.10 -7.00 -8.62
N ALA A 78 -7.08 -6.94 -7.71
CA ALA A 78 -7.46 -8.07 -6.87
C ALA A 78 -7.88 -9.30 -7.70
N ALA A 79 -8.70 -9.10 -8.74
CA ALA A 79 -9.11 -10.19 -9.61
C ALA A 79 -7.97 -10.80 -10.43
N ALA A 80 -6.94 -10.02 -10.75
CA ALA A 80 -5.73 -10.49 -11.42
C ALA A 80 -4.86 -11.32 -10.48
N LEU A 81 -4.67 -10.88 -9.22
CA LEU A 81 -3.98 -11.65 -8.18
C LEU A 81 -4.65 -13.00 -7.93
N MET A 82 -5.98 -13.04 -7.80
CA MET A 82 -6.73 -14.30 -7.64
C MET A 82 -6.55 -15.28 -8.82
N ARG A 83 -6.14 -14.80 -10.00
CA ARG A 83 -5.87 -15.64 -11.18
C ARG A 83 -4.38 -15.92 -11.39
N GLY A 84 -3.50 -15.40 -10.54
CA GLY A 84 -2.05 -15.47 -10.71
C GLY A 84 -1.50 -14.58 -11.83
N ASP A 85 -2.27 -13.59 -12.30
CA ASP A 85 -1.88 -12.66 -13.35
C ASP A 85 -1.24 -11.40 -12.74
N VAL A 86 -0.01 -11.55 -12.23
CA VAL A 86 0.70 -10.51 -11.47
C VAL A 86 0.97 -9.27 -12.33
N ASP A 87 1.37 -9.44 -13.59
CA ASP A 87 1.61 -8.33 -14.52
C ASP A 87 0.36 -7.46 -14.68
N LYS A 88 -0.82 -8.09 -14.77
CA LYS A 88 -2.08 -7.34 -14.89
C LYS A 88 -2.47 -6.64 -13.58
N ALA A 89 -2.11 -7.21 -12.43
CA ALA A 89 -2.30 -6.57 -11.14
C ALA A 89 -1.44 -5.30 -11.04
N ILE A 90 -0.15 -5.40 -11.39
CA ILE A 90 0.81 -4.29 -11.44
C ILE A 90 0.29 -3.17 -12.36
N ASP A 91 -0.08 -3.47 -13.61
CA ASP A 91 -0.64 -2.49 -14.56
C ASP A 91 -1.88 -1.77 -14.01
N SER A 92 -2.69 -2.45 -13.21
CA SER A 92 -3.90 -1.87 -12.61
C SER A 92 -3.57 -0.98 -11.41
N LEU A 93 -2.58 -1.34 -10.60
CA LEU A 93 -2.08 -0.54 -9.48
C LEU A 93 -1.39 0.73 -9.96
N GLU A 94 -0.52 0.64 -10.96
CA GLU A 94 0.15 1.80 -11.56
C GLU A 94 -0.86 2.84 -12.08
N LYS A 95 -1.92 2.36 -12.75
CA LYS A 95 -3.03 3.22 -13.18
C LYS A 95 -3.81 3.86 -12.05
N ALA A 96 -3.90 3.22 -10.89
CA ALA A 96 -4.53 3.84 -9.72
C ALA A 96 -3.61 4.91 -9.12
N ILE A 97 -2.31 4.62 -9.01
CA ILE A 97 -1.29 5.53 -8.50
C ILE A 97 -1.21 6.82 -9.33
N GLU A 98 -1.18 6.72 -10.66
CA GLU A 98 -1.17 7.86 -11.60
C GLU A 98 -2.39 8.80 -11.42
N ARG A 99 -3.43 8.39 -10.68
CA ARG A 99 -4.65 9.17 -10.46
C ARG A 99 -4.74 9.78 -9.06
N THR A 100 -3.74 9.55 -8.22
CA THR A 100 -3.79 9.90 -6.80
C THR A 100 -2.43 10.34 -6.27
N ASP A 101 -1.45 10.61 -7.12
CA ASP A 101 -0.06 10.86 -6.72
C ASP A 101 0.29 12.35 -6.60
N GLY A 102 -0.63 13.26 -6.96
CA GLY A 102 -0.47 14.72 -6.87
C GLY A 102 0.12 15.19 -5.55
N CYS A 103 -0.67 15.07 -4.49
CA CYS A 103 -0.28 15.48 -3.15
C CYS A 103 0.95 14.72 -2.63
N PRO A 104 1.02 13.37 -2.71
CA PRO A 104 2.20 12.62 -2.26
C PRO A 104 3.51 13.06 -2.90
N LEU A 105 3.51 13.36 -4.21
CA LEU A 105 4.76 13.63 -4.94
C LEU A 105 5.04 15.12 -5.17
N ARG A 106 4.01 15.96 -5.22
CA ARG A 106 4.11 17.39 -5.57
C ARG A 106 3.53 18.33 -4.51
N GLY A 107 2.86 17.80 -3.48
CA GLY A 107 2.26 18.57 -2.38
C GLY A 107 0.90 19.21 -2.69
N SER A 108 0.32 18.95 -3.87
CA SER A 108 -1.03 19.38 -4.26
C SER A 108 -1.60 18.47 -5.34
N PRO A 109 -2.94 18.36 -5.49
CA PRO A 109 -3.53 17.55 -6.55
C PRO A 109 -3.17 18.05 -7.95
N ASP A 110 -2.95 17.14 -8.89
CA ASP A 110 -2.81 17.45 -10.31
C ASP A 110 -4.19 17.74 -10.92
N THR A 111 -4.43 18.98 -11.36
CA THR A 111 -5.78 19.41 -11.77
C THR A 111 -6.05 19.32 -13.27
N ASP A 112 -5.00 19.23 -14.09
CA ASP A 112 -5.11 19.39 -15.54
C ASP A 112 -4.44 18.24 -16.31
N GLY A 113 -4.87 18.05 -17.55
CA GLY A 113 -4.26 17.09 -18.47
C GLY A 113 -4.73 15.65 -18.30
N MET A 114 -3.96 14.74 -18.91
CA MET A 114 -4.26 13.30 -18.94
C MET A 114 -3.88 12.59 -17.63
N GLU A 115 -3.04 13.19 -16.80
CA GLU A 115 -2.52 12.66 -15.53
C GLU A 115 -3.19 13.32 -14.33
N ARG A 116 -4.29 14.06 -14.54
CA ARG A 116 -5.00 14.70 -13.43
C ARG A 116 -5.42 13.67 -12.37
N ASP A 117 -5.34 14.10 -11.12
CA ASP A 117 -5.83 13.34 -10.00
C ASP A 117 -7.35 13.29 -9.99
N TRP A 118 -7.85 12.20 -9.44
CA TRP A 118 -9.28 11.94 -9.33
C TRP A 118 -9.83 12.23 -7.95
N ILE A 119 -8.95 12.27 -6.94
CA ILE A 119 -9.22 12.67 -5.55
C ILE A 119 -8.63 14.07 -5.36
N THR A 120 -9.33 14.97 -4.67
CA THR A 120 -8.87 16.35 -4.43
C THR A 120 -8.44 16.60 -3.00
N ASP A 121 -8.83 15.74 -2.06
CA ASP A 121 -8.35 15.81 -0.68
C ASP A 121 -6.94 15.20 -0.57
N CYS A 122 -6.01 15.98 -0.03
CA CYS A 122 -4.60 15.54 0.05
C CYS A 122 -4.35 14.48 1.12
N ALA A 123 -5.13 14.45 2.20
CA ALA A 123 -4.95 13.41 3.23
C ALA A 123 -5.38 12.05 2.67
N ALA A 124 -6.51 12.02 1.96
CA ALA A 124 -7.00 10.86 1.23
C ALA A 124 -6.02 10.39 0.16
N GLN A 125 -5.46 11.30 -0.64
CA GLN A 125 -4.43 10.93 -1.62
C GLN A 125 -3.20 10.30 -0.95
N GLN A 126 -2.73 10.87 0.16
CA GLN A 126 -1.57 10.34 0.89
C GLN A 126 -1.81 8.91 1.38
N GLU A 127 -2.92 8.69 2.08
CA GLU A 127 -3.28 7.38 2.61
C GLU A 127 -3.44 6.35 1.48
N LEU A 128 -4.15 6.73 0.41
CA LEU A 128 -4.36 5.83 -0.72
C LEU A 128 -3.05 5.52 -1.45
N TYR A 129 -2.21 6.52 -1.71
CA TYR A 129 -0.93 6.34 -2.40
C TYR A 129 0.01 5.39 -1.63
N GLU A 130 0.09 5.52 -0.30
CA GLU A 130 0.89 4.62 0.53
C GLU A 130 0.42 3.16 0.40
N LEU A 131 -0.89 2.91 0.48
CA LEU A 131 -1.45 1.56 0.32
C LEU A 131 -1.15 0.98 -1.08
N LEU A 132 -1.30 1.78 -2.13
CA LEU A 132 -1.07 1.32 -3.50
C LEU A 132 0.41 1.06 -3.79
N VAL A 133 1.32 1.89 -3.27
CA VAL A 133 2.76 1.68 -3.42
C VAL A 133 3.23 0.49 -2.61
N ASP A 134 2.71 0.27 -1.40
CA ASP A 134 2.99 -0.94 -0.60
C ASP A 134 2.57 -2.20 -1.36
N ALA A 135 1.36 -2.19 -1.96
CA ALA A 135 0.88 -3.30 -2.78
C ALA A 135 1.79 -3.55 -3.99
N LEU A 136 2.16 -2.49 -4.71
CA LEU A 136 3.02 -2.57 -5.88
C LEU A 136 4.43 -3.08 -5.52
N ALA A 137 5.00 -2.60 -4.42
CA ALA A 137 6.31 -3.00 -3.94
C ALA A 137 6.38 -4.48 -3.56
N ALA A 138 5.31 -5.03 -2.98
CA ALA A 138 5.23 -6.45 -2.67
C ALA A 138 5.21 -7.33 -3.93
N LEU A 139 4.57 -6.88 -5.02
CA LEU A 139 4.47 -7.65 -6.27
C LEU A 139 5.69 -7.49 -7.19
N GLY A 140 6.48 -6.42 -7.01
CA GLY A 140 7.65 -6.10 -7.83
C GLY A 140 8.98 -6.67 -7.35
N SER A 141 8.98 -7.53 -6.33
CA SER A 141 10.18 -8.13 -5.70
C SER A 141 10.48 -9.54 -6.18
#